data_AF-Q8VWH0-F1
#
_entry.id   AF-Q8VWH0-F1
#
_cell.length_a   1.000
_cell.length_b   1.000
_cell.length_c   1.000
_cell.angle_alpha   90.00
_cell.angle_beta   90.00
_cell.angle_gamma   90.00
#
_symmetry.space_group_name_H-M   'P 1'
#
loop_
_entity.id
_entity.type
_entity.pdbx_description
1 polymer ?
#
loop_
_entity_poly.entity_id
_entity_poly.type
_entity_poly.pdbx_seq_one_letter_code
_entity_poly.pdbx_strand_id
1 'polypeptide(L)'
;PKSFCSLKTSTCVRTPLPAKFTIHGLWPDNYSWPLRDCKYTIQLPKLEDIDLLKTLDKEWPDLMKRRPRLNEIPKKKFWISQWEKHGSCALSVYSFEEYFQETLKLKRRFNILKILRKNSMRPGDDVDPKKVVSSIAEVTQHDPA
;
A
#
# COMPACT_ATOMS: atom_id res chain seq x y z
N PRO A 1 -5.38 0.51 -8.35
CA PRO A 1 -6.78 0.96 -8.05
C PRO A 1 -7.81 0.58 -9.12
N LYS A 2 -7.66 1.07 -10.37
CA LYS A 2 -8.63 0.77 -11.45
C LYS A 2 -8.82 -0.73 -11.67
N SER A 3 -7.73 -1.48 -11.82
CA SER A 3 -7.78 -2.94 -12.03
C SER A 3 -8.43 -3.71 -10.86
N PHE A 4 -8.18 -3.29 -9.61
CA PHE A 4 -8.88 -3.86 -8.45
C PHE A 4 -10.39 -3.59 -8.52
N CYS A 5 -10.77 -2.35 -8.85
CA CYS A 5 -12.18 -1.95 -8.90
C CYS A 5 -12.94 -2.43 -10.14
N SER A 6 -12.26 -2.99 -11.15
CA SER A 6 -12.93 -3.66 -12.27
C SER A 6 -13.23 -5.14 -11.99
N LEU A 7 -12.73 -5.71 -10.90
CA LEU A 7 -13.05 -7.08 -10.50
C LEU A 7 -14.51 -7.18 -10.06
N LYS A 8 -15.26 -8.17 -10.57
CA LYS A 8 -16.66 -8.42 -10.18
C LYS A 8 -16.82 -8.67 -8.67
N THR A 9 -15.78 -9.17 -8.02
CA THR A 9 -15.75 -9.47 -6.58
C THR A 9 -15.50 -8.24 -5.70
N SER A 10 -15.09 -7.11 -6.29
CA SER A 10 -14.70 -5.91 -5.53
C SER A 10 -15.83 -4.89 -5.51
N THR A 11 -16.31 -4.54 -4.31
CA THR A 11 -17.26 -3.45 -4.10
C THR A 11 -16.51 -2.14 -3.85
N CYS A 12 -16.01 -1.53 -4.92
CA CYS A 12 -15.35 -0.22 -4.85
C CYS A 12 -16.36 0.92 -4.76
N VAL A 13 -16.27 1.72 -3.70
CA VAL A 13 -17.12 2.91 -3.49
C VAL A 13 -16.30 4.19 -3.28
N ARG A 14 -14.96 4.10 -3.33
CA ARG A 14 -14.09 5.27 -3.25
C ARG A 14 -14.23 6.13 -4.49
N THR A 15 -14.53 7.42 -4.30
CA THR A 15 -14.63 8.40 -5.40
C THR A 15 -13.96 9.73 -5.01
N PRO A 16 -13.15 10.35 -5.89
CA PRO A 16 -12.64 9.77 -7.13
C PRO A 16 -11.66 8.62 -6.86
N LEU A 17 -11.53 7.68 -7.80
CA LEU A 17 -10.52 6.63 -7.70
C LEU A 17 -9.10 7.23 -7.87
N PRO A 18 -8.11 6.80 -7.07
CA PRO A 18 -6.73 7.23 -7.25
C PRO A 18 -6.19 6.88 -8.64
N ALA A 19 -5.60 7.86 -9.32
CA ALA A 19 -5.02 7.71 -10.66
C ALA A 19 -3.59 7.13 -10.66
N LYS A 20 -3.05 6.80 -9.48
CA LYS A 20 -1.69 6.28 -9.28
C LYS A 20 -1.75 4.96 -8.51
N PHE A 21 -0.64 4.21 -8.51
CA PHE A 21 -0.48 3.11 -7.56
C PHE A 21 -0.66 3.60 -6.13
N THR A 22 -1.41 2.82 -5.35
CA THR A 22 -1.63 3.01 -3.92
C THR A 22 -1.02 1.83 -3.19
N ILE A 23 -0.69 2.03 -1.93
CA ILE A 23 -0.20 0.96 -1.07
C ILE A 23 -1.37 -0.02 -0.83
N HIS A 24 -1.06 -1.31 -0.81
CA HIS A 24 -1.97 -2.34 -0.30
C HIS A 24 -1.49 -2.85 1.06
N GLY A 25 -0.19 -3.14 1.18
CA GLY A 25 0.50 -3.38 2.45
C GLY A 25 2.01 -3.50 2.31
N LEU A 26 2.69 -3.56 3.45
CA LEU A 26 4.10 -3.93 3.59
C LEU A 26 4.14 -5.24 4.37
N TRP A 27 4.55 -6.31 3.73
CA TRP A 27 4.41 -7.65 4.30
C TRP A 27 5.79 -8.24 4.56
N PRO A 28 6.24 -8.33 5.82
CA PRO A 28 7.35 -9.20 6.17
C PRO A 28 7.06 -10.60 5.67
N ASP A 29 8.08 -11.27 5.14
CA ASP A 29 7.89 -12.58 4.53
C ASP A 29 9.11 -13.47 4.75
N ASN A 30 8.95 -14.75 4.42
CA ASN A 30 9.97 -15.78 4.45
C ASN A 30 9.96 -16.53 3.10
N TYR A 31 11.12 -17.01 2.66
CA TYR A 31 11.27 -17.83 1.45
C TYR A 31 10.41 -19.10 1.44
N SER A 32 10.11 -19.67 2.61
CA SER A 32 9.35 -20.93 2.68
C SER A 32 7.83 -20.73 2.75
N TRP A 33 7.36 -19.93 3.71
CA TRP A 33 5.93 -19.78 4.02
C TRP A 33 5.57 -18.33 4.32
N PRO A 34 4.40 -17.84 3.85
CA PRO A 34 3.95 -16.49 4.11
C PRO A 34 3.91 -16.17 5.61
N LEU A 35 4.66 -15.15 6.02
CA LEU A 35 4.67 -14.70 7.41
C LEU A 35 3.45 -13.81 7.69
N ARG A 36 2.59 -14.24 8.61
CA ARG A 36 1.31 -13.58 8.93
C ARG A 36 0.81 -13.93 10.32
N ASP A 37 -0.07 -13.10 10.84
CA ASP A 37 -0.82 -13.31 12.08
C ASP A 37 0.11 -13.59 13.29
N CYS A 38 1.26 -12.90 13.35
CA CYS A 38 2.26 -13.13 14.40
C CYS A 38 1.75 -12.66 15.75
N LYS A 39 1.98 -13.47 16.79
CA LYS A 39 1.56 -13.15 18.15
C LYS A 39 2.43 -12.04 18.73
N TYR A 40 1.79 -11.11 19.42
CA TYR A 40 2.44 -10.05 20.22
C TYR A 40 1.71 -9.91 21.55
N THR A 41 2.45 -9.58 22.59
CA THR A 41 1.92 -9.44 23.97
C THR A 41 1.88 -7.99 24.44
N ILE A 42 2.41 -7.07 23.62
CA ILE A 42 2.46 -5.64 23.94
C ILE A 42 1.11 -4.97 23.71
N GLN A 43 0.81 -3.98 24.55
CA GLN A 43 -0.30 -3.07 24.28
C GLN A 43 0.13 -2.09 23.18
N LEU A 44 -0.61 -2.09 22.07
CA LEU A 44 -0.30 -1.21 20.94
C LEU A 44 -0.80 0.21 21.21
N PRO A 45 -0.03 1.24 20.82
CA PRO A 45 -0.53 2.59 20.82
C PRO A 45 -1.70 2.73 19.82
N LYS A 46 -2.58 3.69 20.06
CA LYS A 46 -3.64 4.01 19.10
C LYS A 46 -3.06 4.82 17.95
N LEU A 47 -3.47 4.50 16.72
CA LEU A 47 -3.11 5.29 15.54
C LEU A 47 -3.95 6.59 15.51
N GLU A 48 -3.52 7.64 16.21
CA GLU A 48 -4.31 8.88 16.41
C GLU A 48 -3.75 10.14 15.75
N ASP A 49 -2.50 10.13 15.29
CA ASP A 49 -1.91 11.25 14.55
C ASP A 49 -2.74 11.57 13.29
N ILE A 50 -3.35 12.76 13.29
CA ILE A 50 -4.26 13.23 12.23
C ILE A 50 -3.53 13.40 10.89
N ASP A 51 -2.29 13.88 10.91
CA ASP A 51 -1.52 14.14 9.68
C ASP A 51 -1.01 12.83 9.07
N LEU A 52 -0.63 11.87 9.91
CA LEU A 52 -0.37 10.50 9.47
C LEU A 52 -1.62 9.86 8.87
N LEU A 53 -2.78 9.97 9.53
CA LEU A 53 -4.04 9.41 9.03
C LEU A 53 -4.46 10.02 7.68
N LYS A 54 -4.30 11.34 7.49
CA LYS A 54 -4.55 12.01 6.20
C LYS A 54 -3.58 11.53 5.12
N THR A 55 -2.32 11.32 5.48
CA THR A 55 -1.30 10.80 4.57
C THR A 55 -1.59 9.35 4.16
N LEU A 56 -2.00 8.51 5.11
CA LEU A 56 -2.44 7.15 4.86
C LEU A 56 -3.70 7.11 3.97
N ASP A 57 -4.71 7.95 4.17
CA ASP A 57 -5.88 7.97 3.25
C ASP A 57 -5.50 8.38 1.82
N LYS A 58 -4.48 9.22 1.67
CA LYS A 58 -4.00 9.65 0.36
C LYS A 58 -3.20 8.56 -0.37
N GLU A 59 -2.24 7.94 0.32
CA GLU A 59 -1.27 7.03 -0.32
C GLU A 59 -1.63 5.54 -0.16
N TRP A 60 -2.40 5.21 0.88
CA TRP A 60 -2.85 3.86 1.25
C TRP A 60 -4.38 3.79 1.49
N PRO A 61 -5.24 4.28 0.57
CA PRO A 61 -6.68 4.26 0.77
C PRO A 61 -7.29 2.86 0.79
N ASP A 62 -8.33 2.70 1.63
CA ASP A 62 -9.32 1.64 1.45
C ASP A 62 -10.24 2.00 0.27
N LEU A 63 -10.11 1.27 -0.85
CA LEU A 63 -10.90 1.50 -2.06
C LEU A 63 -12.37 1.07 -1.91
N MET A 64 -12.68 0.25 -0.91
CA MET A 64 -14.03 -0.20 -0.55
C MET A 64 -14.73 0.74 0.42
N LYS A 65 -14.13 1.91 0.72
CA LYS A 65 -14.73 2.97 1.52
C LYS A 65 -14.73 4.29 0.75
N ARG A 66 -15.77 5.09 0.98
CA ARG A 66 -15.83 6.44 0.41
C ARG A 66 -14.66 7.26 0.95
N ARG A 67 -14.15 8.17 0.12
CA ARG A 67 -13.16 9.14 0.56
C ARG A 67 -13.78 9.99 1.69
N PRO A 68 -13.07 10.18 2.82
CA PRO A 68 -13.52 11.07 3.89
C PRO A 68 -13.75 12.50 3.37
N ARG A 69 -14.73 13.20 3.95
CA ARG A 69 -14.89 14.65 3.75
C ARG A 69 -13.73 15.40 4.41
N LEU A 70 -13.57 16.69 4.08
CA LEU A 70 -12.44 17.51 4.56
C LEU A 70 -12.23 17.48 6.08
N ASN A 71 -13.33 17.45 6.84
CA ASN A 71 -13.31 17.46 8.31
C ASN A 71 -13.57 16.07 8.92
N GLU A 72 -13.62 15.01 8.11
CA GLU A 72 -13.81 13.64 8.60
C GLU A 72 -12.46 12.95 8.81
N ILE A 73 -12.31 12.30 9.97
CA ILE A 73 -11.15 11.46 10.25
C ILE A 73 -11.26 10.18 9.42
N PRO A 74 -10.20 9.80 8.67
CA PRO A 74 -10.20 8.55 7.91
C PRO A 74 -10.44 7.31 8.79
N LYS A 75 -11.18 6.34 8.23
CA LYS A 75 -11.44 5.07 8.91
C LYS A 75 -10.16 4.22 8.94
N LYS A 76 -9.76 3.82 10.14
CA LYS A 76 -8.48 3.13 10.40
C LYS A 76 -8.51 1.62 10.16
N LYS A 77 -9.70 1.03 10.06
CA LYS A 77 -9.93 -0.44 10.06
C LYS A 77 -9.03 -1.19 9.06
N PHE A 78 -8.85 -0.65 7.86
CA PHE A 78 -8.03 -1.28 6.83
C PHE A 78 -6.54 -1.30 7.20
N TRP A 79 -6.01 -0.20 7.74
CA TRP A 79 -4.61 -0.12 8.15
C TRP A 79 -4.31 -0.99 9.36
N ILE A 80 -5.23 -1.00 10.32
CA ILE A 80 -5.12 -1.87 11.50
C ILE A 80 -5.14 -3.34 11.08
N SER A 81 -6.04 -3.76 10.19
CA SER A 81 -6.06 -5.16 9.75
C SER A 81 -4.81 -5.56 8.95
N GLN A 82 -4.24 -4.64 8.16
CA GLN A 82 -2.96 -4.87 7.49
C GLN A 82 -1.81 -5.00 8.48
N TRP A 83 -1.80 -4.18 9.54
CA TRP A 83 -0.80 -4.30 10.59
C TRP A 83 -1.00 -5.59 11.40
N GLU A 84 -2.20 -5.90 11.88
CA GLU A 84 -2.45 -7.11 12.69
C GLU A 84 -2.06 -8.39 11.96
N LYS A 85 -2.40 -8.47 10.67
CA LYS A 85 -2.10 -9.63 9.84
C LYS A 85 -0.64 -9.70 9.40
N HIS A 86 0.02 -8.57 9.12
CA HIS A 86 1.35 -8.57 8.50
C HIS A 86 2.38 -7.76 9.30
N GLY A 87 2.05 -6.53 9.68
CA GLY A 87 2.95 -5.67 10.46
C GLY A 87 3.32 -6.21 11.85
N SER A 88 2.47 -7.02 12.47
CA SER A 88 2.74 -7.71 13.74
C SER A 88 3.99 -8.59 13.67
N CYS A 89 4.32 -9.11 12.48
CA CYS A 89 5.51 -9.91 12.22
C CYS A 89 6.79 -9.08 12.06
N ALA A 90 6.69 -7.74 12.00
CA ALA A 90 7.82 -6.83 11.87
C ALA A 90 8.26 -6.21 13.20
N LEU A 91 7.67 -6.60 14.33
CA LEU A 91 7.86 -5.92 15.62
C LEU A 91 9.30 -5.94 16.14
N SER A 92 10.15 -6.86 15.66
CA SER A 92 11.59 -6.88 15.97
C SER A 92 12.38 -5.80 15.24
N VAL A 93 11.81 -5.17 14.22
CA VAL A 93 12.47 -4.18 13.34
C VAL A 93 11.78 -2.82 13.38
N TYR A 94 10.45 -2.82 13.40
CA TYR A 94 9.65 -1.59 13.41
C TYR A 94 8.65 -1.62 14.55
N SER A 95 8.57 -0.51 15.30
CA SER A 95 7.42 -0.25 16.16
C SER A 95 6.13 -0.13 15.34
N PHE A 96 4.99 -0.13 16.05
CA PHE A 96 3.68 0.02 15.44
C PHE A 96 3.58 1.24 14.51
N GLU A 97 4.11 2.39 14.92
CA GLU A 97 4.06 3.61 14.13
C GLU A 97 5.09 3.61 13.00
N GLU A 98 6.32 3.15 13.28
CA GLU A 98 7.40 3.06 12.28
C GLU A 98 7.00 2.17 11.10
N TYR A 99 6.22 1.11 11.32
CA TYR A 99 5.69 0.28 10.23
C TYR A 99 4.93 1.12 9.18
N PHE A 100 4.07 2.04 9.61
CA PHE A 100 3.33 2.92 8.70
C PHE A 100 4.24 3.96 8.06
N GLN A 101 5.15 4.55 8.82
CA GLN A 101 6.07 5.56 8.34
C GLN A 101 7.03 4.99 7.28
N GLU A 102 7.60 3.80 7.50
CA GLU A 102 8.48 3.12 6.55
C GLU A 102 7.74 2.69 5.29
N THR A 103 6.52 2.18 5.44
CA THR A 103 5.66 1.86 4.29
C THR A 103 5.42 3.09 3.40
N LEU A 104 5.15 4.25 4.00
CA LEU A 104 5.00 5.52 3.29
C LEU A 104 6.33 6.01 2.66
N LYS A 105 7.46 5.85 3.35
CA LYS A 105 8.79 6.19 2.82
C LYS A 105 9.12 5.36 1.58
N LEU A 106 8.88 4.05 1.60
CA LEU A 106 9.08 3.15 0.45
C LEU A 106 8.20 3.57 -0.74
N LYS A 107 6.92 3.83 -0.50
CA LYS A 107 5.99 4.31 -1.54
C LYS A 107 6.44 5.63 -2.17
N ARG A 108 7.00 6.54 -1.38
CA ARG A 108 7.53 7.82 -1.88
C ARG A 108 8.81 7.61 -2.70
N ARG A 109 9.70 6.73 -2.25
CA ARG A 109 10.96 6.39 -2.93
C ARG A 109 10.70 5.76 -4.31
N PHE A 110 9.77 4.82 -4.39
CA PHE A 110 9.49 4.07 -5.62
C PHE A 110 8.15 4.46 -6.24
N ASN A 111 8.15 5.53 -7.04
CA ASN A 111 6.97 5.96 -7.79
C ASN A 111 6.83 5.15 -9.09
N ILE A 112 6.24 3.95 -8.98
CA ILE A 112 6.08 2.99 -10.09
C ILE A 112 5.43 3.61 -11.33
N LEU A 113 4.36 4.41 -11.18
CA LEU A 113 3.74 5.04 -12.34
C LEU A 113 4.67 6.03 -13.05
N LYS A 114 5.54 6.75 -12.32
CA LYS A 114 6.53 7.64 -12.91
C LYS A 114 7.60 6.84 -13.67
N ILE A 115 8.03 5.70 -13.12
CA ILE A 115 9.00 4.80 -13.76
C ILE A 115 8.44 4.29 -15.08
N LEU A 116 7.21 3.78 -15.08
CA LEU A 116 6.56 3.26 -16.29
C LEU A 116 6.34 4.35 -17.35
N ARG A 117 5.92 5.56 -16.94
CA ARG A 117 5.73 6.69 -17.87
C ARG A 117 7.02 7.16 -18.53
N LYS A 118 8.15 7.11 -17.84
CA LYS A 118 9.47 7.42 -18.43
C LYS A 118 9.83 6.43 -19.54
N ASN A 119 9.34 5.20 -19.45
CA ASN A 119 9.49 4.15 -20.46
C ASN A 119 8.31 4.11 -21.46
N SER A 120 7.61 5.24 -21.62
CA SER A 120 6.49 5.42 -22.54
C SER A 120 5.30 4.47 -22.32
N MET A 121 5.14 3.94 -21.11
CA MET A 121 4.00 3.10 -20.74
C MET A 121 3.00 3.89 -19.90
N ARG A 122 1.73 3.87 -20.29
CA ARG A 122 0.63 4.59 -19.65
C ARG A 122 -0.51 3.63 -19.27
N PRO A 123 -1.28 3.94 -18.22
CA PRO A 123 -2.46 3.14 -17.89
C PRO A 123 -3.45 3.12 -19.06
N GLY A 124 -3.78 1.92 -19.55
CA GLY A 124 -4.66 1.71 -20.70
C GLY A 124 -3.95 1.21 -21.95
N ASP A 125 -2.63 1.31 -22.00
CA ASP A 125 -1.83 0.75 -23.09
C ASP A 125 -1.82 -0.79 -23.01
N ASP A 126 -1.71 -1.45 -24.17
CA ASP A 126 -1.31 -2.85 -24.25
C ASP A 126 0.21 -2.95 -24.20
N VAL A 127 0.76 -3.67 -23.23
CA VAL A 127 2.19 -3.68 -22.91
C VAL A 127 2.68 -5.09 -22.62
N ASP A 128 3.87 -5.43 -23.12
CA ASP A 128 4.55 -6.67 -22.76
C ASP A 128 4.90 -6.66 -21.26
N PRO A 129 4.42 -7.63 -20.46
CA PRO A 129 4.77 -7.75 -19.04
C PRO A 129 6.27 -7.77 -18.78
N LYS A 130 7.10 -8.34 -19.67
CA LYS A 130 8.57 -8.36 -19.51
C LYS A 130 9.16 -6.95 -19.54
N LYS A 131 8.58 -6.06 -20.36
CA LYS A 131 8.98 -4.66 -20.41
C LYS A 131 8.61 -3.91 -19.12
N VAL A 132 7.46 -4.24 -18.53
CA VAL A 132 7.05 -3.68 -17.24
C VAL A 132 8.03 -4.09 -16.14
N VAL A 133 8.36 -5.38 -16.05
CA VAL A 133 9.29 -5.94 -15.06
C VAL A 133 10.68 -5.29 -15.18
N SER A 134 11.28 -5.34 -16.38
CA SER A 134 12.61 -4.77 -16.62
C SER A 134 12.69 -3.26 -16.35
N SER A 135 11.66 -2.49 -16.74
CA SER A 135 11.61 -1.04 -16.50
C SER A 135 11.60 -0.69 -15.00
N ILE A 136 10.94 -1.52 -14.18
CA ILE A 136 10.92 -1.34 -12.73
C ILE A 136 12.26 -1.77 -12.15
N ALA A 137 12.76 -2.95 -12.54
CA ALA A 137 14.01 -3.53 -12.06
C ALA A 137 15.22 -2.61 -12.29
N GLU A 138 15.28 -1.91 -13.42
CA GLU A 138 16.35 -0.94 -13.72
C GLU A 138 16.46 0.17 -12.66
N VAL A 139 15.34 0.60 -12.09
CA VAL A 139 15.29 1.69 -11.10
C VAL A 139 15.38 1.15 -9.67
N THR A 140 14.74 0.02 -9.39
CA THR A 140 14.71 -0.58 -8.04
C THR A 140 15.96 -1.41 -7.74
N GLN A 141 16.73 -1.79 -8.77
CA GLN A 141 17.85 -2.73 -8.73
C GLN A 141 17.43 -4.13 -8.24
N HIS A 142 16.15 -4.46 -8.34
CA HIS A 142 15.55 -5.71 -7.87
C HIS A 142 14.37 -6.09 -8.77
N ASP A 143 14.19 -7.38 -9.02
CA ASP A 143 13.07 -7.87 -9.81
C ASP A 143 11.74 -7.68 -9.07
N PRO A 144 10.75 -6.98 -9.65
CA PRO A 144 9.40 -6.97 -9.12
C PRO A 144 8.69 -8.30 -9.37
N ALA A 145 7.84 -8.69 -8.43
CA ALA A 145 6.92 -9.82 -8.57
C ALA A 145 5.57 -9.40 -9.16
#